data_AF-A0A3M4DUI7-F1
#
_entry.id   AF-A0A3M4DUI7-F1
#
_cell.length_a   1.000
_cell.length_b   1.000
_cell.length_c   1.000
_cell.angle_alpha   90.00
_cell.angle_beta   90.00
_cell.angle_gamma   90.00
#
_symmetry.space_group_name_H-M   'P 1'
#
loop_
_entity.id
_entity.type
_entity.pdbx_description
1 polymer ?
#
loop_
_entity_poly.entity_id
_entity_poly.type
_entity_poly.pdbx_seq_one_letter_code
_entity_poly.pdbx_strand_id
1 'polypeptide(L)'
;MGERGESFPPAKVSPRAPLPFSKQSRSSGACTLSSGSVRIMSMQSPIRIWWRWLISNSEGWRELIKWSINLMRVLTRSAILVGRISDSELHEMRIRKLQNDISDSARLGIPVKFMHLSALTPTSREHHVERHGELFTGQEMLDWWAEGDNRVRCRCACTPVLLDNQGRPMTPDLMAKAKMDLKAFKAS
;
A
#
# COMPACT_ATOMS: atom_id res chain seq x y z
N MET A 1 28.03 -33.14 -11.17
CA MET A 1 29.19 -32.33 -11.58
C MET A 1 28.69 -31.29 -12.56
N GLY A 2 28.73 -29.98 -12.34
CA GLY A 2 29.16 -29.17 -11.21
C GLY A 2 28.46 -27.82 -11.33
N GLU A 3 28.15 -27.23 -10.19
CA GLU A 3 27.59 -25.90 -10.03
C GLU A 3 28.62 -24.83 -10.45
N ARG A 4 28.17 -23.73 -11.05
CA ARG A 4 28.95 -22.50 -11.13
C ARG A 4 28.08 -21.34 -10.71
N GLY A 5 28.23 -20.97 -9.44
CA GLY A 5 27.74 -19.71 -8.89
C GLY A 5 28.61 -18.57 -9.37
N GLU A 6 27.97 -17.49 -9.84
CA GLU A 6 28.62 -16.22 -10.10
C GLU A 6 28.52 -15.34 -8.85
N SER A 7 29.67 -15.12 -8.22
CA SER A 7 29.83 -14.24 -7.06
C SER A 7 29.96 -12.78 -7.50
N PHE A 8 29.03 -11.93 -7.08
CA PHE A 8 29.13 -10.47 -7.21
C PHE A 8 30.18 -9.88 -6.22
N PRO A 9 31.06 -8.95 -6.64
CA PRO A 9 32.03 -8.31 -5.75
C PRO A 9 31.39 -7.20 -4.88
N PRO A 10 31.89 -6.97 -3.64
CA PRO A 10 31.32 -5.98 -2.73
C PRO A 10 31.65 -4.52 -3.10
N ALA A 11 30.67 -3.63 -2.90
CA ALA A 11 30.78 -2.20 -3.13
C ALA A 11 31.76 -1.53 -2.15
N LYS A 12 32.69 -0.72 -2.69
CA LYS A 12 33.62 0.10 -1.90
C LYS A 12 32.92 1.34 -1.36
N VAL A 13 32.92 1.51 -0.03
CA VAL A 13 32.43 2.71 0.66
C VAL A 13 33.60 3.70 0.81
N SER A 14 33.50 4.89 0.21
CA SER A 14 34.46 5.98 0.40
C SER A 14 34.04 6.89 1.57
N PRO A 15 34.95 7.32 2.46
CA PRO A 15 34.63 8.21 3.57
C PRO A 15 34.35 9.64 3.11
N ARG A 16 33.32 10.25 3.69
CA ARG A 16 32.83 11.61 3.40
C ARG A 16 33.69 12.65 4.13
N ALA A 17 34.23 13.63 3.40
CA ALA A 17 35.02 14.73 3.95
C ALA A 17 34.15 15.74 4.75
N PRO A 18 34.66 16.36 5.83
CA PRO A 18 33.92 17.33 6.63
C PRO A 18 33.93 18.73 6.00
N LEU A 19 32.80 19.45 6.12
CA LEU A 19 32.63 20.83 5.66
C LEU A 19 33.32 21.83 6.61
N PRO A 20 33.87 22.95 6.11
CA PRO A 20 34.57 23.92 6.95
C PRO A 20 33.61 24.87 7.69
N PHE A 21 33.91 25.06 8.98
CA PHE A 21 33.34 26.04 9.90
C PHE A 21 33.72 27.48 9.49
N SER A 22 32.74 28.33 9.20
CA SER A 22 32.94 29.78 9.05
C SER A 22 32.89 30.49 10.41
N LYS A 23 33.99 31.14 10.78
CA LYS A 23 34.11 32.01 11.96
C LYS A 23 33.22 33.24 11.82
N GLN A 24 32.30 33.47 12.76
CA GLN A 24 31.60 34.73 12.90
C GLN A 24 32.28 35.56 14.00
N SER A 25 32.82 36.71 13.61
CA SER A 25 33.54 37.66 14.44
C SER A 25 32.63 38.33 15.47
N ARG A 26 33.10 38.35 16.72
CA ARG A 26 32.50 39.12 17.83
C ARG A 26 32.69 40.62 17.60
N SER A 27 31.62 41.39 17.69
CA SER A 27 31.68 42.84 17.96
C SER A 27 31.21 43.10 19.38
N SER A 28 32.12 43.66 20.16
CA SER A 28 32.00 44.05 21.56
C SER A 28 31.01 45.20 21.75
N GLY A 29 30.03 45.02 22.63
CA GLY A 29 29.22 46.09 23.21
C GLY A 29 29.28 45.98 24.72
N ALA A 30 30.08 46.83 25.35
CA ALA A 30 30.16 46.94 26.81
C ALA A 30 28.89 47.60 27.34
N CYS A 31 28.25 46.99 28.34
CA CYS A 31 27.28 47.69 29.19
C CYS A 31 27.48 47.22 30.64
N THR A 32 27.51 48.21 31.51
CA THR A 32 28.07 48.25 32.87
C THR A 32 27.39 47.30 33.86
N LEU A 33 28.19 46.60 34.67
CA LEU A 33 27.75 45.78 35.81
C LEU A 33 27.39 46.68 37.00
N SER A 34 26.10 46.77 37.34
CA SER A 34 25.62 47.19 38.66
C SER A 34 25.44 45.94 39.52
N SER A 35 26.14 45.89 40.65
CA SER A 35 26.10 44.82 41.64
C SER A 35 24.71 44.65 42.25
N GLY A 36 23.99 43.62 41.79
CA GLY A 36 22.76 43.11 42.41
C GLY A 36 22.95 41.66 42.79
N SER A 37 22.83 41.36 44.09
CA SER A 37 22.89 40.00 44.64
C SER A 37 21.79 39.12 44.03
N VAL A 38 22.17 38.11 43.23
CA VAL A 38 21.23 37.14 42.66
C VAL A 38 20.94 36.06 43.70
N ARG A 39 19.73 36.09 44.28
CA ARG A 39 19.17 34.89 44.92
C ARG A 39 18.88 33.86 43.83
N ILE A 40 19.56 32.73 43.88
CA ILE A 40 19.21 31.54 43.09
C ILE A 40 17.82 31.08 43.56
N MET A 41 16.78 31.38 42.78
CA MET A 41 15.48 30.75 42.96
C MET A 41 15.60 29.28 42.59
N SER A 42 15.34 28.40 43.55
CA SER A 42 15.22 26.95 43.36
C SER A 42 14.31 26.63 42.16
N MET A 43 14.89 26.04 41.11
CA MET A 43 14.18 25.51 39.92
C MET A 43 13.38 24.23 40.20
N GLN A 44 12.89 24.01 41.42
CA GLN A 44 12.03 22.85 41.75
C GLN A 44 10.53 23.15 41.69
N SER A 45 10.14 24.42 41.56
CA SER A 45 8.73 24.83 41.62
C SER A 45 7.89 24.48 40.36
N PRO A 46 8.37 24.67 39.12
CA PRO A 46 7.54 24.46 37.93
C PRO A 46 7.17 22.99 37.73
N ILE A 47 8.14 22.08 37.92
CA ILE A 47 7.96 20.63 37.75
C ILE A 47 6.97 20.09 38.78
N ARG A 48 7.03 20.57 40.04
CA ARG A 48 6.14 20.13 41.11
C ARG A 48 4.72 20.63 40.94
N ILE A 49 4.53 21.86 40.47
CA ILE A 49 3.19 22.42 40.17
C ILE A 49 2.59 21.65 38.99
N TRP A 50 3.38 21.38 37.96
CA TRP A 50 2.96 20.60 36.80
C TRP A 50 2.62 19.14 37.17
N TRP A 51 3.43 18.51 38.04
CA TRP A 51 3.15 17.18 38.59
C TRP A 51 1.88 17.15 39.45
N ARG A 52 1.64 18.18 40.26
CA ARG A 52 0.46 18.24 41.13
C ARG A 52 -0.82 18.48 40.33
N TRP A 53 -0.74 19.27 39.25
CA TRP A 53 -1.83 19.42 38.28
C TRP A 53 -2.12 18.13 37.51
N LEU A 54 -1.07 17.38 37.12
CA LEU A 54 -1.21 16.08 36.44
C LEU A 54 -1.90 15.02 37.33
N ILE A 55 -1.60 14.98 38.63
CA ILE A 55 -2.19 13.99 39.56
C ILE A 55 -3.58 14.40 40.04
N SER A 56 -3.88 15.71 40.18
CA SER A 56 -5.12 16.13 40.85
C SER A 56 -6.33 16.28 39.92
N ASN A 57 -6.20 16.18 38.60
CA ASN A 57 -7.31 16.43 37.68
C ASN A 57 -7.49 15.30 36.65
N SER A 58 -8.70 14.75 36.56
CA SER A 58 -9.06 13.66 35.62
C SER A 58 -8.98 14.10 34.14
N GLU A 59 -9.00 15.41 33.87
CA GLU A 59 -8.85 15.97 32.52
C GLU A 59 -7.40 15.92 32.03
N GLY A 60 -6.41 16.04 32.92
CA GLY A 60 -4.99 15.98 32.55
C GLY A 60 -4.61 14.62 31.96
N TRP A 61 -5.12 13.54 32.57
CA TRP A 61 -4.96 12.18 32.03
C TRP A 61 -5.70 11.98 30.70
N ARG A 62 -6.89 12.58 30.53
CA ARG A 62 -7.64 12.50 29.27
C ARG A 62 -6.91 13.20 28.13
N GLU A 63 -6.34 14.38 28.36
CA GLU A 63 -5.57 15.10 27.35
C GLU A 63 -4.26 14.38 27.02
N LEU A 64 -3.60 13.78 28.00
CA LEU A 64 -2.40 12.99 27.78
C LEU A 64 -2.69 11.70 26.98
N ILE A 65 -3.84 11.05 27.24
CA ILE A 65 -4.33 9.91 26.45
C ILE A 65 -4.71 10.35 25.03
N LYS A 66 -5.36 11.51 24.86
CA LYS A 66 -5.66 12.05 23.52
C LYS A 66 -4.38 12.36 22.75
N TRP A 67 -3.39 12.95 23.40
CA TRP A 67 -2.09 13.23 22.81
C TRP A 67 -1.35 11.95 22.44
N SER A 68 -1.36 10.94 23.31
CA SER A 68 -0.71 9.66 23.02
C SER A 68 -1.42 8.90 21.89
N ILE A 69 -2.75 8.89 21.84
CA ILE A 69 -3.51 8.32 20.72
C ILE A 69 -3.22 9.07 19.42
N ASN A 70 -3.16 10.40 19.46
CA ASN A 70 -2.89 11.21 18.27
C ASN A 70 -1.44 11.02 17.78
N LEU A 71 -0.47 10.96 18.71
CA LEU A 71 0.92 10.64 18.43
C LEU A 71 1.04 9.23 17.83
N MET A 72 0.38 8.24 18.42
CA MET A 72 0.32 6.88 17.87
C MET A 72 -0.32 6.87 16.49
N ARG A 73 -1.37 7.66 16.21
CA ARG A 73 -1.95 7.82 14.85
C ARG A 73 -0.96 8.43 13.86
N VAL A 74 -0.21 9.45 14.25
CA VAL A 74 0.82 10.08 13.39
C VAL A 74 1.97 9.13 13.09
N LEU A 75 2.44 8.40 14.11
CA LEU A 75 3.52 7.43 13.99
C LEU A 75 3.09 6.19 13.18
N THR A 76 1.86 5.70 13.38
CA THR A 76 1.32 4.57 12.61
C THR A 76 0.93 4.94 11.18
N ARG A 77 0.55 6.19 10.89
CA ARG A 77 0.34 6.69 9.51
C ARG A 77 1.61 6.57 8.65
N SER A 78 2.79 6.66 9.29
CA SER A 78 4.09 6.54 8.62
C SER A 78 4.55 5.07 8.49
N ALA A 79 3.93 4.15 9.23
CA ALA A 79 4.27 2.73 9.27
C ALA A 79 3.41 1.86 8.33
N ILE A 80 2.43 2.44 7.61
CA ILE A 80 1.78 1.76 6.49
C ILE A 80 2.74 1.81 5.30
N LEU A 81 3.84 1.05 5.41
CA LEU A 81 4.63 0.58 4.28
C LEU A 81 3.83 -0.52 3.57
N VAL A 82 2.64 -0.20 3.07
CA VAL A 82 2.10 -0.96 1.94
C VAL A 82 2.95 -0.49 0.77
N GLY A 83 4.02 -1.24 0.49
CA GLY A 83 4.83 -1.03 -0.69
C GLY A 83 3.89 -0.90 -1.89
N ARG A 84 4.08 0.15 -2.70
CA ARG A 84 3.33 0.30 -3.94
C ARG A 84 3.72 -0.88 -4.83
N ILE A 85 2.88 -1.91 -4.88
CA ILE A 85 3.03 -3.02 -5.82
C ILE A 85 2.98 -2.39 -7.22
N SER A 86 4.01 -2.63 -8.01
CA SER A 86 4.07 -2.12 -9.40
C SER A 86 3.02 -2.81 -10.27
N ASP A 87 2.60 -2.16 -11.35
CA ASP A 87 1.60 -2.73 -12.26
C ASP A 87 2.08 -4.06 -12.89
N SER A 88 3.40 -4.22 -13.10
CA SER A 88 4.00 -5.47 -13.59
C SER A 88 3.95 -6.58 -12.54
N GLU A 89 4.30 -6.30 -11.29
CA GLU A 89 4.21 -7.27 -10.19
C GLU A 89 2.77 -7.72 -9.97
N LEU A 90 1.82 -6.77 -10.01
CA LEU A 90 0.40 -7.08 -9.90
C LEU A 90 -0.07 -7.97 -11.06
N HIS A 91 0.39 -7.71 -12.28
CA HIS A 91 0.08 -8.55 -13.42
C HIS A 91 0.65 -9.97 -13.26
N GLU A 92 1.91 -10.11 -12.85
CA GLU A 92 2.51 -11.42 -12.59
C GLU A 92 1.75 -12.20 -11.51
N MET A 93 1.34 -11.53 -10.44
CA MET A 93 0.53 -12.16 -9.39
C MET A 93 -0.80 -12.70 -9.94
N ARG A 94 -1.46 -11.97 -10.83
CA ARG A 94 -2.70 -12.43 -11.48
C ARG A 94 -2.46 -13.64 -12.38
N ILE A 95 -1.39 -13.63 -13.17
CA ILE A 95 -1.02 -14.75 -14.03
C ILE A 95 -0.72 -16.00 -13.20
N ARG A 96 0.09 -15.87 -12.15
CA ARG A 96 0.38 -16.98 -11.23
C ARG A 96 -0.89 -17.51 -10.57
N LYS A 97 -1.78 -16.62 -10.12
CA LYS A 97 -3.08 -17.01 -9.56
C LYS A 97 -3.91 -17.80 -10.59
N LEU A 98 -4.04 -17.28 -11.81
CA LEU A 98 -4.82 -17.96 -12.86
C LEU A 98 -4.23 -19.33 -13.19
N GLN A 99 -2.90 -19.44 -13.33
CA GLN A 99 -2.22 -20.71 -13.56
C GLN A 99 -2.46 -21.72 -12.42
N ASN A 100 -2.40 -21.26 -11.18
CA ASN A 100 -2.74 -22.10 -10.03
C ASN A 100 -4.20 -22.56 -10.08
N ASP A 101 -5.15 -21.66 -10.35
CA ASP A 101 -6.57 -21.99 -10.44
C ASP A 101 -6.84 -23.00 -11.59
N ILE A 102 -6.16 -22.88 -12.74
CA ILE A 102 -6.23 -23.83 -13.85
C ILE A 102 -5.69 -25.20 -13.41
N SER A 103 -4.50 -25.22 -12.79
CA SER A 103 -3.86 -26.45 -12.31
C SER A 103 -4.72 -27.14 -11.25
N ASP A 104 -5.32 -26.39 -10.32
CA ASP A 104 -6.17 -26.92 -9.27
C ASP A 104 -7.50 -27.44 -9.82
N SER A 105 -8.11 -26.75 -10.79
CA SER A 105 -9.29 -27.25 -11.49
C SER A 105 -9.03 -28.60 -12.15
N ALA A 106 -7.89 -28.74 -12.86
CA ALA A 106 -7.49 -30.00 -13.48
C ALA A 106 -7.21 -31.10 -12.45
N ARG A 107 -6.47 -30.77 -11.38
CA ARG A 107 -6.11 -31.70 -10.31
C ARG A 107 -7.33 -32.22 -9.54
N LEU A 108 -8.32 -31.35 -9.30
CA LEU A 108 -9.53 -31.68 -8.55
C LEU A 108 -10.65 -32.24 -9.42
N GLY A 109 -10.53 -32.15 -10.75
CA GLY A 109 -11.60 -32.54 -11.68
C GLY A 109 -12.84 -31.63 -11.59
N ILE A 110 -12.67 -30.39 -11.12
CA ILE A 110 -13.77 -29.44 -10.96
C ILE A 110 -13.79 -28.52 -12.18
N PRO A 111 -14.80 -28.62 -13.07
CA PRO A 111 -14.85 -27.79 -14.26
C PRO A 111 -15.12 -26.33 -13.88
N VAL A 112 -14.24 -25.43 -14.32
CA VAL A 112 -14.38 -23.98 -14.13
C VAL A 112 -14.21 -23.23 -15.43
N LYS A 113 -14.92 -22.11 -15.54
CA LYS A 113 -14.56 -21.01 -16.44
C LYS A 113 -14.20 -19.78 -15.61
N PHE A 114 -13.54 -18.83 -16.22
CA PHE A 114 -13.09 -17.61 -15.59
C PHE A 114 -13.91 -16.43 -16.10
N MET A 115 -14.59 -15.75 -15.18
CA MET A 115 -15.30 -14.53 -15.49
C MET A 115 -14.35 -13.34 -15.51
N HIS A 116 -14.42 -12.56 -16.59
CA HIS A 116 -13.67 -11.32 -16.71
C HIS A 116 -14.41 -10.18 -16.03
N LEU A 117 -13.79 -9.53 -15.04
CA LEU A 117 -14.39 -8.43 -14.28
C LEU A 117 -13.57 -7.15 -14.46
N SER A 118 -13.95 -6.36 -15.44
CA SER A 118 -13.35 -5.05 -15.72
C SER A 118 -13.65 -4.05 -14.59
N ALA A 119 -12.74 -3.09 -14.37
CA ALA A 119 -12.88 -2.10 -13.30
C ALA A 119 -14.05 -1.10 -13.50
N LEU A 120 -14.60 -0.99 -14.71
CA LEU A 120 -15.72 -0.10 -15.07
C LEU A 120 -15.51 1.35 -14.59
N THR A 121 -14.39 1.95 -15.00
CA THR A 121 -14.05 3.35 -14.71
C THR A 121 -14.10 4.18 -15.99
N PRO A 122 -14.23 5.52 -15.94
CA PRO A 122 -14.20 6.37 -17.13
C PRO A 122 -12.93 6.21 -17.98
N THR A 123 -11.83 5.73 -17.39
CA THR A 123 -10.55 5.46 -18.05
C THR A 123 -10.39 4.02 -18.53
N SER A 124 -11.41 3.18 -18.39
CA SER A 124 -11.37 1.77 -18.80
C SER A 124 -11.41 1.67 -20.33
N ARG A 125 -10.53 0.84 -20.90
CA ARG A 125 -10.47 0.59 -22.35
C ARG A 125 -11.68 -0.21 -22.81
N GLU A 126 -12.18 0.09 -24.00
CA GLU A 126 -13.39 -0.52 -24.56
C GLU A 126 -13.30 -2.05 -24.66
N HIS A 127 -12.24 -2.59 -25.26
CA HIS A 127 -12.04 -4.04 -25.40
C HIS A 127 -11.85 -4.78 -24.05
N HIS A 128 -11.54 -4.08 -22.96
CA HIS A 128 -11.63 -4.66 -21.61
C HIS A 128 -13.09 -4.64 -21.12
N VAL A 129 -13.78 -3.52 -21.28
CA VAL A 129 -15.18 -3.33 -20.83
C VAL A 129 -16.12 -4.32 -21.52
N GLU A 130 -15.93 -4.59 -22.80
CA GLU A 130 -16.74 -5.54 -23.58
C GLU A 130 -16.70 -6.97 -23.04
N ARG A 131 -15.58 -7.39 -22.45
CA ARG A 131 -15.44 -8.73 -21.86
C ARG A 131 -16.09 -8.84 -20.47
N HIS A 132 -16.55 -7.74 -19.87
CA HIS A 132 -17.05 -7.73 -18.50
C HIS A 132 -18.27 -8.65 -18.33
N GLY A 133 -18.17 -9.61 -17.40
CA GLY A 133 -19.23 -10.58 -17.12
C GLY A 133 -19.30 -11.75 -18.10
N GLU A 134 -18.38 -11.83 -19.08
CA GLU A 134 -18.24 -12.98 -19.96
C GLU A 134 -17.31 -14.04 -19.36
N LEU A 135 -17.57 -15.30 -19.73
CA LEU A 135 -16.83 -16.48 -19.27
C LEU A 135 -15.85 -16.97 -20.32
N PHE A 136 -14.61 -17.19 -19.90
CA PHE A 136 -13.53 -17.68 -20.74
C PHE A 136 -12.87 -18.90 -20.10
N THR A 137 -12.22 -19.72 -20.90
CA THR A 137 -11.27 -20.72 -20.41
C THR A 137 -10.03 -20.02 -19.84
N GLY A 138 -9.26 -20.75 -19.03
CA GLY A 138 -8.01 -20.23 -18.49
C GLY A 138 -7.02 -19.85 -19.58
N GLN A 139 -6.94 -20.64 -20.66
CA GLN A 139 -6.04 -20.37 -21.78
C GLN A 139 -6.46 -19.11 -22.55
N GLU A 140 -7.75 -18.96 -22.87
CA GLU A 140 -8.26 -17.74 -23.53
C GLU A 140 -8.00 -16.46 -22.73
N MET A 141 -7.94 -16.54 -21.41
CA MET A 141 -7.55 -15.41 -20.55
C MET A 141 -6.05 -15.11 -20.62
N LEU A 142 -5.21 -16.15 -20.58
CA LEU A 142 -3.76 -16.01 -20.69
C LEU A 142 -3.37 -15.42 -22.04
N ASP A 143 -3.93 -15.96 -23.12
CA ASP A 143 -3.66 -15.51 -24.49
C ASP A 143 -4.09 -14.06 -24.67
N TRP A 144 -5.29 -13.71 -24.20
CA TRP A 144 -5.77 -12.34 -24.29
C TRP A 144 -4.91 -11.35 -23.50
N TRP A 145 -4.45 -11.71 -22.29
CA TRP A 145 -3.54 -10.83 -21.55
C TRP A 145 -2.15 -10.70 -22.19
N ALA A 146 -1.70 -11.71 -22.94
CA ALA A 146 -0.46 -11.68 -23.70
C ALA A 146 -0.54 -10.83 -24.98
N GLU A 147 -1.75 -10.59 -25.49
CA GLU A 147 -1.99 -9.80 -26.68
C GLU A 147 -1.80 -8.30 -26.44
N GLY A 148 -0.93 -7.67 -27.24
CA GLY A 148 -0.74 -6.23 -27.28
C GLY A 148 -0.45 -5.60 -25.91
N ASP A 149 -1.23 -4.58 -25.54
CA ASP A 149 -1.11 -3.85 -24.27
C ASP A 149 -2.19 -4.23 -23.24
N ASN A 150 -2.92 -5.35 -23.44
CA ASN A 150 -4.02 -5.79 -22.57
C ASN A 150 -3.58 -6.01 -21.11
N ARG A 151 -2.33 -6.42 -20.87
CA ARG A 151 -1.76 -6.52 -19.52
C ARG A 151 -1.34 -5.18 -18.90
N VAL A 152 -1.00 -4.19 -19.72
CA VAL A 152 -0.37 -2.94 -19.27
C VAL A 152 -1.37 -2.12 -18.47
N ARG A 153 -1.09 -1.93 -17.17
CA ARG A 153 -1.95 -1.18 -16.23
C ARG A 153 -3.39 -1.71 -16.18
N CYS A 154 -3.56 -3.00 -16.45
CA CYS A 154 -4.86 -3.65 -16.40
C CYS A 154 -5.39 -3.66 -14.96
N ARG A 155 -6.64 -3.22 -14.77
CA ARG A 155 -7.33 -3.26 -13.47
C ARG A 155 -8.45 -4.32 -13.42
N CYS A 156 -8.50 -5.19 -14.41
CA CYS A 156 -9.49 -6.26 -14.45
C CYS A 156 -9.15 -7.35 -13.42
N ALA A 157 -10.19 -7.97 -12.87
CA ALA A 157 -10.12 -9.17 -12.05
C ALA A 157 -10.58 -10.39 -12.85
N CYS A 158 -10.15 -11.56 -12.39
CA CYS A 158 -10.47 -12.86 -12.98
C CYS A 158 -10.99 -13.75 -11.85
N THR A 159 -12.26 -14.16 -11.94
CA THR A 159 -12.93 -14.94 -10.91
C THR A 159 -13.35 -16.30 -11.46
N PRO A 160 -12.93 -17.42 -10.86
CA PRO A 160 -13.40 -18.73 -11.28
C PRO A 160 -14.90 -18.91 -11.00
N VAL A 161 -15.61 -19.49 -11.95
CA VAL A 161 -17.03 -19.82 -11.92
C VAL A 161 -17.15 -21.31 -12.17
N LEU A 162 -17.74 -22.01 -11.20
CA LEU A 162 -17.99 -23.44 -11.27
C LEU A 162 -19.01 -23.74 -12.37
N LEU A 163 -18.78 -24.84 -13.09
CA LEU A 163 -19.70 -25.37 -14.07
C LEU A 163 -20.41 -26.62 -13.55
N ASP A 164 -21.64 -26.83 -14.00
CA ASP A 164 -22.35 -28.10 -13.84
C ASP A 164 -21.82 -29.15 -14.84
N ASN A 165 -22.37 -30.37 -14.76
CA ASN A 165 -22.00 -31.48 -15.64
C ASN A 165 -22.35 -31.23 -17.12
N GLN A 166 -23.19 -30.24 -17.40
CA GLN A 166 -23.61 -29.81 -18.73
C GLN A 166 -22.78 -28.61 -19.22
N GLY A 167 -21.78 -28.16 -18.45
CA GLY A 167 -20.92 -27.03 -18.79
C GLY A 167 -21.56 -25.65 -18.56
N ARG A 168 -22.68 -25.58 -17.85
CA ARG A 168 -23.38 -24.33 -17.53
C ARG A 168 -22.88 -23.75 -16.21
N PRO A 169 -22.79 -22.43 -16.07
CA PRO A 169 -22.36 -21.81 -14.82
C PRO A 169 -23.35 -22.09 -13.69
N MET A 170 -22.84 -22.50 -12.52
CA MET A 170 -23.66 -22.74 -11.33
C MET A 170 -24.14 -21.45 -10.67
N THR A 171 -23.54 -20.30 -10.99
CA THR A 171 -23.88 -18.98 -10.45
C THR A 171 -24.32 -17.99 -11.54
N PRO A 172 -25.43 -18.27 -12.25
CA PRO A 172 -25.91 -17.39 -13.33
C PRO A 172 -26.27 -15.98 -12.84
N ASP A 173 -26.76 -15.85 -11.60
CA ASP A 173 -27.13 -14.55 -11.01
C ASP A 173 -25.92 -13.62 -10.86
N LEU A 174 -24.74 -14.17 -10.56
CA LEU A 174 -23.49 -13.40 -10.47
C LEU A 174 -23.13 -12.81 -11.84
N MET A 175 -23.30 -13.59 -12.91
CA MET A 175 -23.07 -13.13 -14.27
C MET A 175 -24.10 -12.09 -14.69
N ALA A 176 -25.37 -12.30 -14.35
CA ALA A 176 -26.44 -11.35 -14.63
C ALA A 176 -26.16 -9.99 -13.94
N LYS A 177 -25.68 -10.02 -12.69
CA LYS A 177 -25.26 -8.81 -11.97
C LYS A 177 -24.11 -8.10 -12.66
N ALA A 178 -23.05 -8.81 -13.05
CA ALA A 178 -21.93 -8.23 -13.79
C ALA A 178 -22.38 -7.58 -15.11
N LYS A 179 -23.24 -8.26 -15.87
CA LYS A 179 -23.80 -7.72 -17.12
C LYS A 179 -24.72 -6.51 -16.87
N MET A 180 -25.43 -6.46 -15.76
CA MET A 180 -26.22 -5.30 -15.36
C MET A 180 -25.31 -4.10 -15.04
N ASP A 181 -24.21 -4.32 -14.35
CA ASP A 181 -23.22 -3.27 -14.04
C ASP A 181 -22.59 -2.71 -15.32
N LEU A 182 -22.27 -3.58 -16.29
CA LEU A 182 -21.82 -3.17 -17.61
C LEU A 182 -22.85 -2.29 -18.33
N LYS A 183 -24.14 -2.67 -18.30
CA LYS A 183 -25.21 -1.87 -18.92
C LYS A 183 -25.34 -0.51 -18.25
N ALA A 184 -25.30 -0.45 -16.92
CA ALA A 184 -25.35 0.80 -16.17
C ALA A 184 -24.15 1.70 -16.50
N PHE A 185 -22.94 1.13 -16.60
CA PHE A 185 -21.73 1.86 -17.00
C PHE A 185 -21.79 2.39 -18.43
N LYS A 186 -22.38 1.65 -19.38
CA LYS A 186 -22.55 2.13 -20.75
C LYS A 186 -23.64 3.20 -20.89
N ALA A 187 -24.54 3.32 -19.92
CA ALA A 187 -25.63 4.28 -19.91
C ALA A 187 -25.29 5.61 -19.20
N SER A 188 -24.20 5.63 -18.42
CA SER A 188 -23.68 6.83 -17.73
C SER A 188 -22.78 7.66 -18.62
#